data_AF-A0A6L9KII7-F1
#
_entry.id   AF-A0A6L9KII7-F1
#
_cell.length_a   1.000
_cell.length_b   1.000
_cell.length_c   1.000
_cell.angle_alpha   90.00
_cell.angle_beta   90.00
_cell.angle_gamma   90.00
#
_symmetry.space_group_name_H-M   'P 1'
#
loop_
_entity.id
_entity.type
_entity.pdbx_description
1 polymer ?
#
loop_
_entity_poly.entity_id
_entity_poly.type
_entity_poly.pdbx_seq_one_letter_code
_entity_poly.pdbx_strand_id
1 'polypeptide(L)'
;MKTIVDIINENLTLNDQPSGIVLFEAYYIKKHGSLEAAQNHFLKLKQQCETDEQFQNMLIVQMETDFNFTKLKPLLDVFLKIENFSSFLNIEEDIINCLMKLELSKQDLEKIIELQDLCGSLFFKHLHTEKEILKKLFIVKLADKITFTIKETREELGFKDQRTFKKWLNYFFPDKYNGRRIVNILDYINIWEKFLLTPEEHKIDIKNKSVEYKQRLDQGLVFSKERLKKLTADDYKALQNEIDSINKLEGLQLPNNVDKFPFSVVQIIKKHLT
;
A
#
# COMPACT_ATOMS: atom_id res chain seq x y z
N MET A 1 -18.18 34.28 6.29
CA MET A 1 -16.94 34.54 5.53
C MET A 1 -16.78 33.32 4.63
N LYS A 2 -16.99 33.43 3.31
CA LYS A 2 -16.94 32.27 2.40
C LYS A 2 -15.49 31.80 2.25
N THR A 3 -15.24 30.50 2.39
CA THR A 3 -13.94 29.85 2.18
C THR A 3 -13.62 29.71 0.69
N ILE A 4 -12.38 29.35 0.32
CA ILE A 4 -12.04 29.08 -1.09
C ILE A 4 -12.83 27.84 -1.55
N VAL A 5 -13.07 26.88 -0.66
CA VAL A 5 -14.00 25.75 -0.85
C VAL A 5 -15.38 26.24 -1.21
N ASP A 6 -15.95 27.20 -0.46
CA ASP A 6 -17.33 27.64 -0.73
C ASP A 6 -17.44 28.27 -2.13
N ILE A 7 -16.38 28.95 -2.60
CA ILE A 7 -16.29 29.51 -3.95
C ILE A 7 -16.15 28.40 -5.01
N ILE A 8 -15.48 27.30 -4.68
CA ILE A 8 -15.25 26.16 -5.60
C ILE A 8 -16.46 25.22 -5.63
N ASN A 9 -16.98 24.78 -4.48
CA ASN A 9 -18.10 23.84 -4.34
C ASN A 9 -19.44 24.42 -4.78
N GLU A 10 -19.69 25.73 -4.62
CA GLU A 10 -20.89 26.36 -5.21
C GLU A 10 -20.89 26.30 -6.74
N ASN A 11 -19.72 26.05 -7.36
CA ASN A 11 -19.52 26.20 -8.80
C ASN A 11 -18.82 24.99 -9.47
N LEU A 12 -18.57 23.88 -8.75
CA LEU A 12 -17.99 22.62 -9.26
C LEU A 12 -18.63 21.42 -8.54
N THR A 13 -19.13 20.45 -9.30
CA THR A 13 -19.38 19.08 -8.78
C THR A 13 -18.06 18.32 -8.69
N LEU A 14 -17.18 18.75 -7.78
CA LEU A 14 -16.06 17.92 -7.33
C LEU A 14 -16.64 16.92 -6.33
N ASN A 15 -16.62 15.63 -6.67
CA ASN A 15 -17.08 14.55 -5.78
C ASN A 15 -16.59 14.78 -4.34
N ASP A 16 -17.53 14.82 -3.38
CA ASP A 16 -17.40 15.15 -1.96
C ASP A 16 -16.33 14.31 -1.22
N GLN A 17 -15.05 14.60 -1.45
CA GLN A 17 -13.93 14.07 -0.67
C GLN A 17 -13.30 15.23 0.12
N PRO A 18 -13.71 15.45 1.39
CA PRO A 18 -13.28 16.59 2.21
C PRO A 18 -11.76 16.76 2.29
N SER A 19 -11.00 15.68 2.17
CA SER A 19 -9.54 15.70 2.23
C SER A 19 -8.86 16.26 0.97
N GLY A 20 -9.45 16.14 -0.22
CA GLY A 20 -8.87 16.71 -1.44
C GLY A 20 -9.03 18.23 -1.47
N ILE A 21 -10.18 18.70 -0.98
CA ILE A 21 -10.55 20.11 -0.88
C ILE A 21 -9.64 20.87 0.10
N VAL A 22 -9.42 20.32 1.30
CA VAL A 22 -8.55 20.94 2.32
C VAL A 22 -7.10 21.08 1.82
N LEU A 23 -6.63 20.08 1.06
CA LEU A 23 -5.29 20.06 0.50
C LEU A 23 -5.12 21.10 -0.62
N PHE A 24 -6.17 21.25 -1.42
CA PHE A 24 -6.26 22.25 -2.47
C PHE A 24 -6.20 23.67 -1.89
N GLU A 25 -7.08 24.01 -0.94
CA GLU A 25 -7.12 25.35 -0.35
C GLU A 25 -5.78 25.73 0.24
N ALA A 26 -5.21 24.82 1.02
CA ALA A 26 -3.97 25.07 1.70
C ALA A 26 -2.77 25.25 0.79
N TYR A 27 -2.77 24.58 -0.37
CA TYR A 27 -1.73 24.81 -1.37
C TYR A 27 -1.79 26.23 -1.87
N TYR A 28 -2.98 26.70 -2.23
CA TYR A 28 -3.14 28.06 -2.72
C TYR A 28 -2.92 29.11 -1.62
N ILE A 29 -3.32 28.84 -0.37
CA ILE A 29 -2.99 29.69 0.78
C ILE A 29 -1.47 29.81 0.93
N LYS A 30 -0.74 28.70 0.86
CA LYS A 30 0.74 28.72 0.95
C LYS A 30 1.35 29.46 -0.24
N LYS A 31 0.91 29.16 -1.46
CA LYS A 31 1.39 29.78 -2.71
C LYS A 31 1.19 31.29 -2.73
N HIS A 32 0.05 31.77 -2.23
CA HIS A 32 -0.28 33.20 -2.20
C HIS A 32 0.05 33.88 -0.86
N GLY A 33 0.64 33.14 0.10
CA GLY A 33 1.09 33.65 1.40
C GLY A 33 -0.01 33.86 2.45
N SER A 34 -1.29 33.90 2.07
CA SER A 34 -2.42 34.00 3.02
C SER A 34 -3.74 33.55 2.40
N LEU A 35 -4.75 33.30 3.25
CA LEU A 35 -6.12 32.98 2.83
C LEU A 35 -6.75 34.12 2.03
N GLU A 36 -6.61 35.36 2.50
CA GLU A 36 -7.17 36.53 1.82
C GLU A 36 -6.52 36.75 0.45
N ALA A 37 -5.20 36.54 0.33
CA ALA A 37 -4.51 36.65 -0.94
C ALA A 37 -4.96 35.57 -1.94
N ALA A 38 -5.11 34.32 -1.48
CA ALA A 38 -5.60 33.23 -2.30
C ALA A 38 -7.07 33.43 -2.72
N GLN A 39 -7.95 33.89 -1.82
CA GLN A 39 -9.34 34.23 -2.14
C GLN A 39 -9.42 35.37 -3.17
N ASN A 40 -8.63 36.42 -2.98
CA ASN A 40 -8.58 37.53 -3.92
C ASN A 40 -8.06 37.10 -5.30
N HIS A 41 -7.12 36.15 -5.37
CA HIS A 41 -6.68 35.55 -6.63
C HIS A 41 -7.84 34.84 -7.35
N PHE A 42 -8.57 33.96 -6.67
CA PHE A 42 -9.69 33.23 -7.27
C PHE A 42 -10.89 34.14 -7.61
N LEU A 43 -11.15 35.17 -6.82
CA LEU A 43 -12.17 36.17 -7.13
C LEU A 43 -11.83 36.95 -8.40
N LYS A 44 -10.57 37.36 -8.56
CA LYS A 44 -10.08 38.01 -9.80
C LYS A 44 -10.17 37.07 -10.99
N LEU A 45 -9.84 35.80 -10.80
CA LEU A 45 -9.97 34.78 -11.84
C LEU A 45 -11.44 34.63 -12.27
N LYS A 46 -12.38 34.58 -11.32
CA LYS A 46 -13.83 34.52 -11.61
C LYS A 46 -14.33 35.75 -12.35
N GLN A 47 -13.86 36.94 -11.99
CA GLN A 47 -14.22 38.20 -12.66
C GLN A 47 -13.76 38.26 -14.14
N GLN A 48 -12.84 37.39 -14.55
CA GLN A 48 -12.37 37.26 -15.94
C GLN A 48 -13.22 36.28 -16.77
N CYS A 49 -14.18 35.59 -16.15
CA CYS A 49 -15.01 34.58 -16.80
C CYS A 49 -16.45 35.10 -16.93
N GLU A 50 -17.08 34.84 -18.09
CA GLU A 50 -18.46 35.20 -18.36
C GLU A 50 -19.44 34.12 -17.88
N THR A 51 -18.96 32.87 -17.78
CA THR A 51 -19.75 31.72 -17.32
C THR A 51 -19.01 30.92 -16.26
N ASP A 52 -19.77 30.18 -15.43
CA ASP A 52 -19.17 29.27 -14.45
C ASP A 52 -18.38 28.15 -15.14
N GLU A 53 -18.80 27.69 -16.33
CA GLU A 53 -18.04 26.71 -17.12
C GLU A 53 -16.67 27.23 -17.58
N GLN A 54 -16.58 28.51 -17.97
CA GLN A 54 -15.29 29.15 -18.28
C GLN A 54 -14.41 29.25 -17.04
N PHE A 55 -14.99 29.58 -15.89
CA PHE A 55 -14.27 29.62 -14.61
C PHE A 55 -13.75 28.25 -14.21
N GLN A 56 -14.55 27.19 -14.38
CA GLN A 56 -14.12 25.80 -14.16
C GLN A 56 -12.93 25.43 -15.05
N ASN A 57 -13.00 25.73 -16.34
CA ASN A 57 -11.92 25.44 -17.27
C ASN A 57 -10.64 26.21 -16.92
N MET A 58 -10.74 27.48 -16.53
CA MET A 58 -9.58 28.26 -16.05
C MET A 58 -8.98 27.70 -14.76
N LEU A 59 -9.80 27.21 -13.84
CA LEU A 59 -9.32 26.52 -12.63
C LEU A 59 -8.57 25.24 -12.98
N ILE A 60 -9.08 24.41 -13.90
CA ILE A 60 -8.40 23.20 -14.35
C ILE A 60 -7.06 23.53 -14.99
N VAL A 61 -7.02 24.52 -15.90
CA VAL A 61 -5.77 24.98 -16.53
C VAL A 61 -4.79 25.49 -15.48
N GLN A 62 -5.26 26.28 -14.51
CA GLN A 62 -4.42 26.78 -13.42
C GLN A 62 -3.86 25.63 -12.57
N MET A 63 -4.67 24.63 -12.25
CA MET A 63 -4.24 23.43 -11.52
C MET A 63 -3.20 22.63 -12.29
N GLU A 64 -3.42 22.42 -13.59
CA GLU A 64 -2.45 21.76 -14.47
C GLU A 64 -1.14 22.54 -14.53
N THR A 65 -1.20 23.86 -14.59
CA THR A 65 0.01 24.71 -14.61
C THR A 65 0.76 24.66 -13.27
N ASP A 66 -0.01 24.64 -12.17
CA ASP A 66 0.54 24.76 -10.83
C ASP A 66 1.12 23.46 -10.31
N PHE A 67 0.40 22.35 -10.47
CA PHE A 67 0.80 21.02 -10.00
C PHE A 67 1.44 20.15 -11.07
N ASN A 68 1.29 20.48 -12.34
CA ASN A 68 1.69 19.63 -13.47
C ASN A 68 1.15 18.20 -13.31
N PHE A 69 -0.13 18.08 -12.91
CA PHE A 69 -0.75 16.79 -12.61
C PHE A 69 -0.60 15.79 -13.76
N THR A 70 -0.66 16.26 -15.00
CA THR A 70 -0.43 15.46 -16.21
C THR A 70 0.97 14.81 -16.24
N LYS A 71 2.02 15.50 -15.75
CA LYS A 71 3.37 14.93 -15.60
C LYS A 71 3.50 14.01 -14.38
N LEU A 72 2.71 14.22 -13.32
CA LEU A 72 2.79 13.42 -12.09
C LEU A 72 1.90 12.17 -12.12
N LYS A 73 0.84 12.19 -12.93
CA LYS A 73 -0.10 11.08 -13.09
C LYS A 73 0.60 9.76 -13.43
N PRO A 74 1.61 9.70 -14.32
CA PRO A 74 2.33 8.46 -14.59
C PRO A 74 2.99 7.84 -13.36
N LEU A 75 3.43 8.64 -12.35
CA LEU A 75 3.96 8.10 -11.09
C LEU A 75 2.87 7.44 -10.25
N LEU A 76 1.68 8.05 -10.19
CA LEU A 76 0.52 7.45 -9.52
C LEU A 76 0.10 6.15 -10.22
N ASP A 77 0.14 6.14 -11.55
CA ASP A 77 -0.20 4.96 -12.36
C ASP A 77 0.77 3.79 -12.11
N VAL A 78 2.03 4.03 -11.72
CA VAL A 78 2.95 2.95 -11.30
C VAL A 78 2.41 2.21 -10.08
N PHE A 79 1.91 2.92 -9.07
CA PHE A 79 1.32 2.30 -7.88
C PHE A 79 0.00 1.58 -8.19
N LEU A 80 -0.79 2.11 -9.12
CA LEU A 80 -2.06 1.47 -9.52
C LEU A 80 -1.86 0.20 -10.36
N LYS A 81 -0.66 -0.01 -10.93
CA LYS A 81 -0.29 -1.22 -11.69
C LYS A 81 0.16 -2.39 -10.81
N ILE A 82 0.16 -2.23 -9.48
CA ILE A 82 0.50 -3.33 -8.57
C ILE A 82 -0.65 -4.32 -8.55
N GLU A 83 -0.59 -5.31 -9.43
CA GLU A 83 -1.60 -6.38 -9.54
C GLU A 83 -1.27 -7.63 -8.71
N ASN A 84 -0.01 -7.82 -8.30
CA ASN A 84 0.45 -8.99 -7.56
C ASN A 84 1.77 -8.72 -6.80
N PHE A 85 2.27 -9.71 -6.07
CA PHE A 85 3.45 -9.51 -5.24
C PHE A 85 4.73 -9.40 -6.07
N SER A 86 4.78 -10.06 -7.22
CA SER A 86 5.94 -9.96 -8.12
C SER A 86 6.08 -8.55 -8.69
N SER A 87 4.98 -7.92 -9.10
CA SER A 87 5.01 -6.51 -9.53
C SER A 87 5.36 -5.56 -8.39
N PHE A 88 4.92 -5.86 -7.16
CA PHE A 88 5.34 -5.11 -5.96
C PHE A 88 6.86 -5.16 -5.74
N LEU A 89 7.52 -6.29 -6.00
CA LEU A 89 8.99 -6.40 -5.88
C LEU A 89 9.77 -5.57 -6.92
N ASN A 90 9.13 -5.19 -8.03
CA ASN A 90 9.74 -4.39 -9.10
C ASN A 90 9.43 -2.90 -8.99
N ILE A 91 8.67 -2.49 -7.97
CA ILE A 91 8.12 -1.14 -7.90
C ILE A 91 9.18 -0.03 -7.90
N GLU A 92 10.34 -0.28 -7.28
CA GLU A 92 11.44 0.69 -7.26
C GLU A 92 12.02 0.92 -8.67
N GLU A 93 12.22 -0.16 -9.41
CA GLU A 93 12.69 -0.10 -10.81
C GLU A 93 11.63 0.56 -11.71
N ASP A 94 10.36 0.24 -11.52
CA ASP A 94 9.26 0.85 -12.26
C ASP A 94 9.13 2.35 -11.97
N ILE A 95 9.32 2.78 -10.71
CA ILE A 95 9.37 4.18 -10.32
C ILE A 95 10.56 4.87 -10.98
N ILE A 96 11.76 4.29 -10.92
CA ILE A 96 12.97 4.87 -11.52
C ILE A 96 12.80 4.99 -13.04
N ASN A 97 12.31 3.95 -13.70
CA ASN A 97 12.02 3.95 -15.14
C ASN A 97 10.96 4.98 -15.51
N CYS A 98 9.94 5.17 -14.66
CA CYS A 98 8.95 6.21 -14.83
C CYS A 98 9.59 7.60 -14.70
N LEU A 99 10.37 7.84 -13.63
CA LEU A 99 11.08 9.09 -13.40
C LEU A 99 12.07 9.44 -14.52
N MET A 100 12.75 8.45 -15.11
CA MET A 100 13.65 8.67 -16.26
C MET A 100 12.90 9.08 -17.53
N LYS A 101 11.65 8.63 -17.71
CA LYS A 101 10.79 8.99 -18.84
C LYS A 101 10.07 10.32 -18.62
N LEU A 102 9.81 10.65 -17.36
CA LEU A 102 9.26 11.94 -17.00
C LEU A 102 10.41 12.95 -17.06
N GLU A 103 10.41 13.79 -18.09
CA GLU A 103 11.30 14.95 -18.18
C GLU A 103 10.89 15.99 -17.10
N LEU A 104 11.12 15.64 -15.83
CA LEU A 104 10.85 16.47 -14.68
C LEU A 104 11.98 17.48 -14.56
N SER A 105 11.62 18.76 -14.58
CA SER A 105 12.53 19.82 -14.21
C SER A 105 12.81 19.76 -12.70
N LYS A 106 13.90 20.40 -12.26
CA LYS A 106 14.17 20.62 -10.82
C LYS A 106 12.98 21.26 -10.10
N GLN A 107 12.29 22.19 -10.79
CA GLN A 107 11.13 22.90 -10.28
C GLN A 107 9.90 21.98 -10.12
N ASP A 108 9.74 20.98 -11.00
CA ASP A 108 8.70 19.94 -10.86
C ASP A 108 8.96 19.09 -9.60
N LEU A 109 10.22 18.72 -9.33
CA LEU A 109 10.60 17.95 -8.12
C LEU A 109 10.42 18.76 -6.83
N GLU A 110 10.80 20.04 -6.82
CA GLU A 110 10.60 20.95 -5.68
C GLU A 110 9.11 21.08 -5.33
N LYS A 111 8.24 21.18 -6.33
CA LYS A 111 6.77 21.19 -6.13
C LYS A 111 6.25 19.90 -5.51
N ILE A 112 6.73 18.72 -5.93
CA ILE A 112 6.34 17.44 -5.32
C ILE A 112 6.70 17.42 -3.82
N ILE A 113 7.91 17.87 -3.49
CA ILE A 113 8.39 17.93 -2.10
C ILE A 113 7.56 18.93 -1.28
N GLU A 114 7.27 20.11 -1.84
CA GLU A 114 6.43 21.12 -1.19
C GLU A 114 5.03 20.61 -0.88
N LEU A 115 4.46 19.80 -1.77
CA LEU A 115 3.16 19.16 -1.58
C LEU A 115 3.21 18.10 -0.50
N GLN A 116 4.27 17.29 -0.46
CA GLN A 116 4.48 16.33 0.62
C GLN A 116 4.54 17.02 1.99
N ASP A 117 5.25 18.14 2.10
CA ASP A 117 5.38 18.89 3.34
C ASP A 117 4.10 19.66 3.70
N LEU A 118 3.39 20.18 2.71
CA LEU A 118 2.11 20.83 2.90
C LEU A 118 1.05 19.84 3.40
N CYS A 119 0.94 18.66 2.77
CA CYS A 119 0.14 17.54 3.29
C CYS A 119 0.49 17.32 4.77
N GLY A 120 1.77 17.14 5.08
CA GLY A 120 2.24 16.91 6.44
C GLY A 120 1.81 17.99 7.45
N SER A 121 1.83 19.26 7.06
CA SER A 121 1.53 20.40 7.95
C SER A 121 0.04 20.68 8.16
N LEU A 122 -0.80 20.51 7.12
CA LEU A 122 -2.24 20.72 7.24
C LEU A 122 -2.93 19.68 8.10
N PHE A 123 -2.51 18.44 7.91
CA PHE A 123 -3.02 17.35 8.70
C PHE A 123 -2.63 17.51 10.18
N PHE A 124 -1.46 18.08 10.48
CA PHE A 124 -1.04 18.42 11.85
C PHE A 124 -1.95 19.50 12.46
N LYS A 125 -2.30 20.52 11.67
CA LYS A 125 -3.16 21.64 12.07
C LYS A 125 -4.63 21.23 12.28
N HIS A 126 -5.16 20.28 11.51
CA HIS A 126 -6.57 19.90 11.55
C HIS A 126 -6.89 18.64 12.37
N LEU A 127 -5.92 17.75 12.59
CA LEU A 127 -6.16 16.48 13.31
C LEU A 127 -5.36 16.37 14.61
N HIS A 128 -4.61 17.40 15.00
CA HIS A 128 -3.70 17.41 16.17
C HIS A 128 -2.80 16.17 16.27
N THR A 129 -2.48 15.57 15.12
CA THR A 129 -1.76 14.31 15.04
C THR A 129 -0.36 14.58 14.54
N GLU A 130 0.64 13.98 15.17
CA GLU A 130 2.04 14.12 14.78
C GLU A 130 2.24 13.74 13.29
N LYS A 131 3.21 14.39 12.62
CA LYS A 131 3.56 14.21 11.19
C LYS A 131 3.65 12.72 10.79
N GLU A 132 4.09 11.85 11.69
CA GLU A 132 4.20 10.40 11.48
C GLU A 132 2.87 9.63 11.52
N ILE A 133 1.90 10.05 12.33
CA ILE A 133 0.57 9.44 12.36
C ILE A 133 -0.21 9.79 11.08
N LEU A 134 0.08 10.95 10.51
CA LEU A 134 -0.57 11.45 9.29
C LEU A 134 -0.02 10.80 8.03
N LYS A 135 1.30 10.58 7.96
CA LYS A 135 1.90 9.70 6.95
C LYS A 135 1.21 8.34 6.97
N LYS A 136 1.01 7.76 8.15
CA LYS A 136 0.28 6.48 8.29
C LYS A 136 -1.17 6.57 7.79
N LEU A 137 -1.91 7.63 8.11
CA LEU A 137 -3.29 7.82 7.63
C LEU A 137 -3.39 8.02 6.10
N PHE A 138 -2.46 8.78 5.51
CA PHE A 138 -2.39 8.94 4.05
C PHE A 138 -2.04 7.64 3.36
N ILE A 139 -1.05 6.90 3.90
CA ILE A 139 -0.70 5.56 3.44
C ILE A 139 -1.90 4.62 3.54
N VAL A 140 -2.69 4.67 4.62
CA VAL A 140 -3.91 3.86 4.77
C VAL A 140 -4.97 4.23 3.74
N LYS A 141 -5.23 5.53 3.51
CA LYS A 141 -6.20 5.97 2.48
C LYS A 141 -5.77 5.60 1.06
N LEU A 142 -4.48 5.69 0.76
CA LEU A 142 -3.94 5.25 -0.53
C LEU A 142 -4.01 3.72 -0.64
N ALA A 143 -3.71 3.03 0.46
CA ALA A 143 -3.78 1.58 0.50
C ALA A 143 -5.18 1.05 0.19
N ASP A 144 -6.23 1.71 0.67
CA ASP A 144 -7.62 1.35 0.39
C ASP A 144 -8.01 1.47 -1.09
N LYS A 145 -7.20 2.15 -1.92
CA LYS A 145 -7.41 2.22 -3.38
C LYS A 145 -6.82 1.04 -4.13
N ILE A 146 -5.88 0.30 -3.54
CA ILE A 146 -5.25 -0.86 -4.15
C ILE A 146 -5.72 -2.10 -3.39
N THR A 147 -6.57 -2.89 -4.02
CA THR A 147 -7.28 -3.99 -3.38
C THR A 147 -7.02 -5.31 -4.07
N PHE A 148 -6.89 -6.36 -3.27
CA PHE A 148 -6.68 -7.73 -3.72
C PHE A 148 -7.78 -8.62 -3.16
N THR A 149 -8.26 -9.58 -3.94
CA THR A 149 -9.17 -10.58 -3.40
C THR A 149 -8.39 -11.62 -2.58
N ILE A 150 -9.02 -12.12 -1.52
CA ILE A 150 -8.48 -13.25 -0.73
C ILE A 150 -8.24 -14.49 -1.62
N LYS A 151 -8.99 -14.62 -2.73
CA LYS A 151 -8.82 -15.68 -3.70
C LYS A 151 -7.50 -15.53 -4.48
N GLU A 152 -7.22 -14.34 -5.02
CA GLU A 152 -5.98 -14.04 -5.76
C GLU A 152 -4.77 -14.20 -4.85
N THR A 153 -4.79 -13.59 -3.66
CA THR A 153 -3.68 -13.72 -2.69
C THR A 153 -3.36 -15.18 -2.38
N ARG A 154 -4.39 -16.01 -2.21
CA ARG A 154 -4.25 -17.46 -2.00
C ARG A 154 -3.60 -18.16 -3.20
N GLU A 155 -4.04 -17.83 -4.40
CA GLU A 155 -3.57 -18.45 -5.65
C GLU A 155 -2.11 -18.07 -5.92
N GLU A 156 -1.76 -16.81 -5.75
CA GLU A 156 -0.38 -16.30 -5.86
C GLU A 156 0.57 -16.97 -4.86
N LEU A 157 0.11 -17.15 -3.61
CA LEU A 157 0.89 -17.88 -2.61
C LEU A 157 1.07 -19.35 -2.96
N GLY A 158 0.30 -19.93 -3.89
CA GLY A 158 0.37 -21.33 -4.31
C GLY A 158 -0.60 -22.28 -3.60
N PHE A 159 -1.53 -21.76 -2.80
CA PHE A 159 -2.51 -22.57 -2.08
C PHE A 159 -3.72 -22.91 -2.97
N LYS A 160 -3.73 -24.06 -3.61
CA LYS A 160 -4.90 -24.50 -4.41
C LYS A 160 -6.20 -24.70 -3.59
N ASP A 161 -6.07 -25.11 -2.32
CA ASP A 161 -7.22 -25.38 -1.43
C ASP A 161 -7.51 -24.19 -0.51
N GLN A 162 -8.74 -23.68 -0.57
CA GLN A 162 -9.19 -22.56 0.26
C GLN A 162 -9.27 -22.93 1.74
N ARG A 163 -9.62 -24.18 2.08
CA ARG A 163 -9.80 -24.60 3.48
C ARG A 163 -8.46 -24.56 4.22
N THR A 164 -7.43 -25.11 3.61
CA THR A 164 -6.06 -25.10 4.17
C THR A 164 -5.52 -23.67 4.27
N PHE A 165 -5.72 -22.85 3.24
CA PHE A 165 -5.32 -21.44 3.29
C PHE A 165 -6.01 -20.68 4.44
N LYS A 166 -7.33 -20.84 4.60
CA LYS A 166 -8.09 -20.19 5.69
C LYS A 166 -7.59 -20.59 7.08
N LYS A 167 -7.18 -21.84 7.28
CA LYS A 167 -6.59 -22.29 8.55
C LYS A 167 -5.29 -21.52 8.86
N TRP A 168 -4.40 -21.38 7.89
CA TRP A 168 -3.17 -20.60 8.04
C TRP A 168 -3.43 -19.11 8.22
N LEU A 169 -4.38 -18.56 7.47
CA LEU A 169 -4.77 -17.17 7.60
C LEU A 169 -5.33 -16.86 9.00
N ASN A 170 -6.18 -17.73 9.55
CA ASN A 170 -6.71 -17.59 10.90
C ASN A 170 -5.65 -17.84 11.98
N TYR A 171 -4.69 -18.71 11.72
CA TYR A 171 -3.55 -18.92 12.62
C TYR A 171 -2.69 -17.65 12.76
N PHE A 172 -2.34 -17.00 11.63
CA PHE A 172 -1.53 -15.78 11.65
C PHE A 172 -2.32 -14.53 12.04
N PHE A 173 -3.61 -14.50 11.73
CA PHE A 173 -4.49 -13.36 11.93
C PHE A 173 -5.85 -13.83 12.47
N PRO A 174 -5.94 -14.14 13.79
CA PRO A 174 -7.15 -14.64 14.40
C PRO A 174 -8.35 -13.76 14.06
N ASP A 175 -9.35 -14.37 13.43
CA ASP A 175 -10.65 -13.79 13.01
C ASP A 175 -10.63 -12.55 12.09
N LYS A 176 -9.47 -11.93 11.87
CA LYS A 176 -9.33 -10.65 11.16
C LYS A 176 -9.93 -10.66 9.75
N TYR A 177 -9.81 -11.79 9.05
CA TYR A 177 -10.24 -11.94 7.66
C TYR A 177 -11.49 -12.83 7.50
N ASN A 178 -12.17 -13.20 8.60
CA ASN A 178 -13.40 -13.98 8.52
C ASN A 178 -14.49 -13.19 7.81
N GLY A 179 -15.16 -13.83 6.84
CA GLY A 179 -16.20 -13.20 6.02
C GLY A 179 -15.70 -12.15 5.02
N ARG A 180 -14.40 -11.80 5.02
CA ARG A 180 -13.84 -10.84 4.07
C ARG A 180 -13.55 -11.49 2.72
N ARG A 181 -13.86 -10.77 1.64
CA ARG A 181 -13.53 -11.17 0.26
C ARG A 181 -12.32 -10.42 -0.30
N ILE A 182 -12.09 -9.21 0.17
CA ILE A 182 -11.12 -8.25 -0.35
C ILE A 182 -10.28 -7.72 0.81
N VAL A 183 -9.01 -7.44 0.53
CA VAL A 183 -8.05 -6.78 1.43
C VAL A 183 -7.36 -5.63 0.70
N ASN A 184 -6.94 -4.61 1.44
CA ASN A 184 -6.12 -3.52 0.88
C ASN A 184 -4.64 -3.94 0.78
N ILE A 185 -3.81 -3.14 0.10
CA ILE A 185 -2.39 -3.45 -0.10
C ILE A 185 -1.60 -3.65 1.21
N LEU A 186 -1.98 -2.96 2.30
CA LEU A 186 -1.29 -3.14 3.60
C LEU A 186 -1.63 -4.50 4.21
N ASP A 187 -2.90 -4.89 4.21
CA ASP A 187 -3.32 -6.21 4.65
C ASP A 187 -2.74 -7.31 3.76
N TYR A 188 -2.67 -7.08 2.45
CA TYR A 188 -2.03 -7.96 1.49
C TYR A 188 -0.54 -8.15 1.82
N ILE A 189 0.23 -7.07 2.00
CA ILE A 189 1.65 -7.12 2.39
C ILE A 189 1.80 -7.86 3.73
N ASN A 190 0.98 -7.55 4.72
CA ASN A 190 1.00 -8.24 6.02
C ASN A 190 0.82 -9.76 5.86
N ILE A 191 -0.12 -10.20 5.01
CA ILE A 191 -0.30 -11.62 4.69
C ILE A 191 0.99 -12.18 4.07
N TRP A 192 1.57 -11.50 3.09
CA TRP A 192 2.83 -11.92 2.48
C TRP A 192 3.97 -12.04 3.50
N GLU A 193 4.13 -11.07 4.40
CA GLU A 193 5.14 -11.12 5.46
C GLU A 193 5.04 -12.41 6.29
N LYS A 194 3.82 -12.81 6.67
CA LYS A 194 3.61 -14.03 7.47
C LYS A 194 3.88 -15.33 6.72
N PHE A 195 3.75 -15.34 5.40
CA PHE A 195 3.90 -16.55 4.60
C PHE A 195 5.31 -16.68 3.98
N LEU A 196 5.99 -15.57 3.71
CA LEU A 196 7.25 -15.50 2.94
C LEU A 196 8.51 -15.37 3.81
N LEU A 197 8.42 -14.69 4.96
CA LEU A 197 9.61 -14.31 5.73
C LEU A 197 10.16 -15.47 6.56
N THR A 198 11.48 -15.50 6.73
CA THR A 198 12.14 -16.40 7.69
C THR A 198 11.94 -15.89 9.12
N PRO A 199 12.19 -16.71 10.16
CA PRO A 199 12.03 -16.29 11.57
C PRO A 199 12.87 -15.05 11.96
N GLU A 200 14.01 -14.86 11.30
CA GLU A 200 14.93 -13.74 11.51
C GLU A 200 14.49 -12.46 10.77
N GLU A 201 13.49 -12.56 9.89
CA GLU A 201 12.97 -11.45 9.11
C GLU A 201 11.64 -10.95 9.69
N HIS A 202 11.64 -9.70 10.13
CA HIS A 202 10.47 -9.12 10.78
C HIS A 202 9.53 -8.37 9.82
N LYS A 203 10.05 -7.87 8.70
CA LYS A 203 9.33 -7.12 7.67
C LYS A 203 9.94 -7.35 6.29
N ILE A 204 9.15 -7.13 5.24
CA ILE A 204 9.66 -7.15 3.86
C ILE A 204 10.65 -6.00 3.65
N ASP A 205 11.85 -6.34 3.18
CA ASP A 205 12.91 -5.40 2.81
C ASP A 205 13.18 -5.47 1.30
N ILE A 206 12.39 -4.75 0.51
CA ILE A 206 12.52 -4.75 -0.96
C ILE A 206 13.90 -4.26 -1.38
N LYS A 207 14.41 -3.23 -0.69
CA LYS A 207 15.67 -2.56 -1.04
C LYS A 207 16.85 -3.52 -1.01
N ASN A 208 16.94 -4.36 0.02
CA ASN A 208 18.10 -5.23 0.20
C ASN A 208 17.84 -6.70 -0.18
N LYS A 209 16.57 -7.15 -0.22
CA LYS A 209 16.22 -8.57 -0.35
C LYS A 209 15.28 -8.91 -1.51
N SER A 210 14.97 -7.97 -2.40
CA SER A 210 14.10 -8.22 -3.56
C SER A 210 14.52 -9.44 -4.39
N VAL A 211 15.83 -9.63 -4.62
CA VAL A 211 16.38 -10.79 -5.36
C VAL A 211 16.11 -12.10 -4.62
N GLU A 212 16.34 -12.15 -3.30
CA GLU A 212 16.04 -13.34 -2.49
C GLU A 212 14.55 -13.65 -2.49
N TYR A 213 13.68 -12.64 -2.38
CA TYR A 213 12.24 -12.84 -2.41
C TYR A 213 11.77 -13.39 -3.76
N LYS A 214 12.33 -12.91 -4.88
CA LYS A 214 12.09 -13.48 -6.22
C LYS A 214 12.49 -14.96 -6.27
N GLN A 215 13.67 -15.31 -5.78
CA GLN A 215 14.11 -16.71 -5.74
C GLN A 215 13.17 -17.59 -4.90
N ARG A 216 12.65 -17.10 -3.78
CA ARG A 216 11.68 -17.84 -2.95
C ARG A 216 10.36 -18.05 -3.67
N LEU A 217 9.88 -17.03 -4.41
CA LEU A 217 8.68 -17.16 -5.26
C LEU A 217 8.87 -18.27 -6.30
N ASP A 218 10.00 -18.26 -7.01
CA ASP A 218 10.32 -19.24 -8.05
C ASP A 218 10.43 -20.68 -7.49
N GLN A 219 10.94 -20.82 -6.26
CA GLN A 219 11.05 -22.11 -5.57
C GLN A 219 9.72 -22.63 -5.00
N GLY A 220 8.70 -21.78 -4.95
CA GLY A 220 7.39 -22.03 -4.40
C GLY A 220 7.31 -21.84 -2.89
N LEU A 221 6.24 -21.17 -2.44
CA LEU A 221 6.02 -20.80 -1.04
C LEU A 221 5.15 -21.78 -0.24
N VAL A 222 4.67 -22.84 -0.89
CA VAL A 222 3.86 -23.88 -0.25
C VAL A 222 4.54 -25.21 -0.36
N PHE A 223 4.69 -25.87 0.77
CA PHE A 223 5.35 -27.17 0.87
C PHE A 223 4.31 -28.19 1.31
N SER A 224 4.19 -29.29 0.55
CA SER A 224 3.34 -30.41 0.98
C SER A 224 3.95 -31.11 2.17
N LYS A 225 3.10 -31.74 2.99
CA LYS A 225 3.55 -32.58 4.11
C LYS A 225 4.51 -33.68 3.63
N GLU A 226 4.25 -34.26 2.47
CA GLU A 226 5.14 -35.24 1.82
C GLU A 226 6.54 -34.68 1.52
N ARG A 227 6.63 -33.44 1.03
CA ARG A 227 7.92 -32.77 0.81
C ARG A 227 8.68 -32.57 2.13
N LEU A 228 7.98 -32.35 3.23
CA LEU A 228 8.58 -32.19 4.56
C LEU A 228 9.04 -33.52 5.17
N LYS A 229 8.38 -34.66 4.88
CA LYS A 229 8.83 -35.97 5.37
C LYS A 229 10.25 -36.30 4.95
N LYS A 230 10.70 -35.77 3.81
CA LYS A 230 12.08 -35.92 3.34
C LYS A 230 13.12 -35.33 4.30
N LEU A 231 12.71 -34.41 5.19
CA LEU A 231 13.59 -33.85 6.23
C LEU A 231 13.81 -34.82 7.40
N THR A 232 12.98 -35.84 7.54
CA THR A 232 13.00 -36.82 8.64
C THR A 232 13.21 -38.25 8.13
N ALA A 233 14.05 -38.41 7.10
CA ALA A 233 14.32 -39.70 6.45
C ALA A 233 13.04 -40.47 6.05
N ASP A 234 12.02 -39.73 5.59
CA ASP A 234 10.70 -40.24 5.22
C ASP A 234 9.86 -40.85 6.37
N ASP A 235 10.27 -40.68 7.64
CA ASP A 235 9.47 -41.05 8.81
C ASP A 235 8.45 -39.97 9.17
N TYR A 236 7.18 -40.32 9.00
CA TYR A 236 6.04 -39.47 9.32
C TYR A 236 5.83 -39.23 10.81
N LYS A 237 6.07 -40.23 11.66
CA LYS A 237 5.92 -40.11 13.11
C LYS A 237 7.00 -39.18 13.66
N ALA A 238 8.22 -39.29 13.14
CA ALA A 238 9.31 -38.37 13.46
C ALA A 238 8.92 -36.93 13.10
N LEU A 239 8.48 -36.65 11.86
CA LEU A 239 8.03 -35.31 11.48
C LEU A 239 6.89 -34.79 12.37
N GLN A 240 5.92 -35.65 12.72
CA GLN A 240 4.81 -35.25 13.58
C GLN A 240 5.27 -34.92 15.01
N ASN A 241 6.16 -35.74 15.59
CA ASN A 241 6.73 -35.50 16.91
C ASN A 241 7.54 -34.19 16.95
N GLU A 242 8.26 -33.89 15.88
CA GLU A 242 9.04 -32.65 15.75
C GLU A 242 8.13 -31.42 15.64
N ILE A 243 7.09 -31.49 14.80
CA ILE A 243 6.06 -30.45 14.72
C ILE A 243 5.39 -30.25 16.09
N ASP A 244 5.03 -31.33 16.79
CA ASP A 244 4.39 -31.26 18.11
C ASP A 244 5.34 -30.72 19.19
N SER A 245 6.64 -30.96 19.05
CA SER A 245 7.67 -30.41 19.95
C SER A 245 7.90 -28.93 19.70
N ILE A 246 8.00 -28.51 18.44
CA ILE A 246 8.06 -27.09 18.03
C ILE A 246 6.82 -26.35 18.52
N ASN A 247 5.63 -26.93 18.37
CA ASN A 247 4.38 -26.35 18.87
C ASN A 247 4.42 -26.06 20.37
N LYS A 248 5.06 -26.94 21.15
CA LYS A 248 5.21 -26.80 22.61
C LYS A 248 6.31 -25.80 22.99
N LEU A 249 7.45 -25.84 22.30
CA LEU A 249 8.63 -25.02 22.60
C LEU A 249 8.45 -23.56 22.20
N GLU A 250 7.93 -23.33 21.00
CA GLU A 250 7.73 -21.99 20.42
C GLU A 250 6.32 -21.45 20.70
N GLY A 251 5.46 -22.22 21.37
CA GLY A 251 4.05 -21.88 21.62
C GLY A 251 3.23 -21.74 20.33
N LEU A 252 3.71 -22.30 19.22
CA LEU A 252 3.05 -22.23 17.92
C LEU A 252 1.85 -23.18 17.95
N GLN A 253 0.64 -22.64 18.12
CA GLN A 253 -0.59 -23.42 18.06
C GLN A 253 -0.94 -23.75 16.60
N LEU A 254 -0.09 -24.52 15.92
CA LEU A 254 -0.24 -24.78 14.48
C LEU A 254 -1.59 -25.45 14.17
N PRO A 255 -2.21 -25.12 13.03
CA PRO A 255 -3.53 -25.65 12.68
C PRO A 255 -3.50 -27.17 12.44
N ASN A 256 -4.45 -27.88 13.06
CA ASN A 256 -4.59 -29.33 12.89
C ASN A 256 -5.02 -29.72 11.47
N ASN A 257 -4.61 -30.91 11.03
CA ASN A 257 -5.00 -31.54 9.75
C ASN A 257 -4.77 -30.61 8.54
N VAL A 258 -3.53 -30.13 8.38
CA VAL A 258 -3.08 -29.38 7.21
C VAL A 258 -2.04 -30.19 6.45
N ASP A 259 -2.22 -30.30 5.13
CA ASP A 259 -1.33 -31.06 4.25
C ASP A 259 -0.34 -30.17 3.50
N LYS A 260 -0.44 -28.86 3.70
CA LYS A 260 0.38 -27.84 3.05
C LYS A 260 0.78 -26.77 4.06
N PHE A 261 2.04 -26.36 4.00
CA PHE A 261 2.68 -25.45 4.94
C PHE A 261 3.25 -24.23 4.22
N PRO A 262 3.05 -23.01 4.75
CA PRO A 262 3.72 -21.81 4.29
C PRO A 262 5.24 -21.91 4.44
N PHE A 263 5.98 -21.25 3.55
CA PHE A 263 7.45 -21.18 3.59
C PHE A 263 7.96 -20.77 4.97
N SER A 264 7.39 -19.74 5.60
CA SER A 264 7.79 -19.26 6.92
C SER A 264 7.80 -20.35 8.00
N VAL A 265 6.73 -21.16 8.06
CA VAL A 265 6.60 -22.27 9.00
C VAL A 265 7.60 -23.38 8.69
N VAL A 266 7.85 -23.64 7.40
CA VAL A 266 8.85 -24.62 6.98
C VAL A 266 10.26 -24.20 7.41
N GLN A 267 10.59 -22.91 7.37
CA GLN A 267 11.89 -22.43 7.85
C GLN A 267 12.04 -22.62 9.36
N ILE A 268 10.97 -22.42 10.15
CA ILE A 268 10.96 -22.74 11.58
C ILE A 268 11.25 -24.23 11.79
N ILE A 269 10.55 -25.10 11.05
CA ILE A 269 10.75 -26.56 11.14
C ILE A 269 12.19 -26.93 10.79
N LYS A 270 12.73 -26.43 9.68
CA LYS A 270 14.10 -26.70 9.26
C LYS A 270 15.11 -26.28 10.32
N LYS A 271 14.97 -25.07 10.89
CA LYS A 271 15.87 -24.54 11.92
C LYS A 271 15.96 -25.42 13.17
N HIS A 272 14.92 -26.18 13.49
CA HIS A 272 14.90 -27.08 14.64
C HIS A 272 15.39 -28.50 14.30
N LEU A 273 15.41 -28.88 13.02
CA LEU A 273 15.85 -30.20 12.56
C LEU A 273 17.34 -30.28 12.18
N THR A 274 17.98 -29.13 11.93
CA THR A 274 19.43 -28.98 11.68
C THR A 274 20.12 -28.31 12.84
#